data_AF-A0A350ETW8-F1
#
_entry.id   AF-A0A350ETW8-F1
#
_cell.length_a   1.000
_cell.length_b   1.000
_cell.length_c   1.000
_cell.angle_alpha   90.00
_cell.angle_beta   90.00
_cell.angle_gamma   90.00
#
_symmetry.space_group_name_H-M   'P 1'
#
loop_
_entity.id
_entity.type
_entity.pdbx_description
1 polymer ?
#
loop_
_entity_poly.entity_id
_entity_poly.type
_entity_poly.pdbx_seq_one_letter_code
_entity_poly.pdbx_strand_id
1 'polypeptide(L)'
;TGEELAAAFAGAASTALADWRTGALADGQAVFLDALLKRGLLPNTAGELPGAAPLVAEHRRLEAALAVPQRVPGLLETVGRDQPLFERGDHKRPLDLVPRRFLEAIDAAPYESPVSGRLELANDLVRPDNPFTARVLVNRVWHHLFGQGLVATPDNFGRLG
;
A
#
# COMPACT_ATOMS: atom_id res chain seq x y z
N THR A 1 14.43 48.71 12.25
CA THR A 1 15.89 48.57 12.06
C THR A 1 16.27 47.08 12.03
N GLY A 2 17.51 46.72 11.68
CA GLY A 2 17.93 45.30 11.65
C GLY A 2 17.84 44.59 13.02
N GLU A 3 18.00 45.33 14.12
CA GLU A 3 17.87 44.81 15.49
C GLU A 3 16.42 44.45 15.85
N GLU A 4 15.44 45.25 15.44
CA GLU A 4 14.01 44.96 15.67
C GLU A 4 13.59 43.66 14.97
N LEU A 5 14.11 43.42 13.76
CA LEU A 5 13.86 42.19 13.03
C LEU A 5 14.49 40.98 13.72
N ALA A 6 15.74 41.10 14.17
CA ALA A 6 16.41 40.02 14.90
C ALA A 6 15.68 39.68 16.21
N ALA A 7 15.22 40.69 16.95
CA ALA A 7 14.44 40.50 18.17
C ALA A 7 13.11 39.79 17.90
N ALA A 8 12.41 40.17 16.82
CA ALA A 8 11.17 39.50 16.41
C ALA A 8 11.40 38.03 16.03
N PHE A 9 12.47 37.71 15.30
CA PHE A 9 12.84 36.33 14.95
C PHE A 9 13.20 35.50 16.18
N ALA A 10 13.97 36.04 17.13
CA ALA A 10 14.33 35.35 18.37
C ALA A 10 13.09 35.10 19.25
N GLY A 11 12.18 36.07 19.31
CA GLY A 11 10.89 35.93 19.99
C GLY A 11 10.04 34.81 19.37
N ALA A 12 9.87 34.82 18.05
CA ALA A 12 9.15 33.78 17.33
C ALA A 12 9.75 32.39 17.53
N ALA A 13 11.09 32.27 17.55
CA ALA A 13 11.78 31.00 17.79
C ALA A 13 11.55 30.50 19.21
N SER A 14 11.60 31.40 20.20
CA SER A 14 11.38 31.07 21.61
C SER A 14 9.95 30.60 21.86
N THR A 15 8.96 31.27 21.26
CA THR A 15 7.55 30.85 21.31
C THR A 15 7.36 29.49 20.65
N ALA A 16 7.90 29.28 19.45
CA ALA A 16 7.81 27.99 18.77
C ALA A 16 8.44 26.84 19.58
N LEU A 17 9.58 27.08 20.26
CA LEU A 17 10.19 26.08 21.14
C LEU A 17 9.35 25.79 22.39
N ALA A 18 8.69 26.80 22.96
CA ALA A 18 7.80 26.63 24.11
C ALA A 18 6.55 25.82 23.73
N ASP A 19 5.96 26.12 22.58
CA ASP A 19 4.79 25.41 22.03
C ASP A 19 5.17 23.97 21.67
N TRP A 20 6.36 23.75 21.11
CA TRP A 20 6.90 22.41 20.87
C TRP A 20 7.02 21.60 22.15
N ARG A 21 7.56 22.20 23.23
CA ARG A 21 7.73 21.53 24.51
C ARG A 21 6.41 21.12 25.17
N THR A 22 5.32 21.82 24.85
CA THR A 22 3.96 21.54 25.38
C THR A 22 3.11 20.70 24.43
N GLY A 23 3.60 20.37 23.23
CA GLY A 23 2.86 19.63 22.21
C GLY A 23 1.81 20.44 21.47
N ALA A 24 1.85 21.77 21.58
CA ALA A 24 0.90 22.71 20.97
C ALA A 24 1.45 23.36 19.67
N LEU A 25 2.49 22.78 19.08
CA LEU A 25 3.18 23.34 17.92
C LEU A 25 2.28 23.37 16.68
N ALA A 26 2.11 24.55 16.08
CA ALA A 26 1.42 24.68 14.80
C ALA A 26 2.35 24.32 13.61
N ASP A 27 1.78 23.89 12.48
CA ASP A 27 2.53 23.49 11.28
C ASP A 27 3.51 24.57 10.80
N GLY A 28 3.09 25.85 10.83
CA GLY A 28 3.96 26.97 10.44
C GLY A 28 5.17 27.14 11.36
N GLN A 29 5.01 26.90 12.65
CA GLN A 29 6.11 26.94 13.62
C GLN A 29 7.05 25.74 13.43
N ALA A 30 6.52 24.57 13.07
CA ALA A 30 7.33 23.39 12.74
C ALA A 30 8.23 23.65 11.52
N VAL A 31 7.67 24.21 10.44
CA VAL A 31 8.43 24.61 9.25
C VAL A 31 9.48 25.67 9.59
N PHE A 32 9.13 26.61 10.46
CA PHE A 32 10.06 27.64 10.91
C PHE A 32 11.25 27.05 11.69
N LEU A 33 11.01 26.18 12.67
CA LEU A 33 12.08 25.51 13.43
C LEU A 33 12.96 24.63 12.54
N ASP A 34 12.38 23.88 11.60
CA ASP A 34 13.13 23.11 10.61
C ASP A 34 14.01 24.01 9.73
N ALA A 35 13.51 25.18 9.33
CA ALA A 35 14.27 26.16 8.57
C ALA A 35 15.45 26.75 9.36
N LEU A 36 15.33 26.89 10.69
CA LEU A 36 16.42 27.32 11.58
C LEU A 36 17.47 26.21 11.73
N LEU A 37 17.05 24.95 11.90
CA LEU A 37 17.94 23.78 11.95
C LEU A 37 18.75 23.63 10.65
N LYS A 38 18.09 23.70 9.49
CA LYS A 38 18.74 23.59 8.17
C LYS A 38 19.75 24.70 7.91
N ARG A 39 19.56 25.88 8.52
CA ARG A 39 20.47 27.02 8.44
C ARG A 39 21.56 27.02 9.51
N GLY A 40 21.59 26.02 10.39
CA GLY A 40 22.57 25.93 11.48
C GLY A 40 22.36 26.96 12.60
N LEU A 41 21.18 27.58 12.68
CA LEU A 41 20.83 28.54 13.73
C LEU A 41 20.37 27.85 15.02
N LEU A 42 20.01 26.57 14.93
CA LEU A 42 19.77 25.70 16.07
C LEU A 42 20.78 24.56 16.04
N PRO A 43 21.36 24.18 17.19
CA PRO A 43 22.29 23.06 17.27
C PRO A 43 21.54 21.76 16.96
N ASN A 44 22.15 20.89 16.15
CA ASN A 44 21.58 19.58 15.83
C ASN A 44 22.56 18.42 16.08
N THR A 45 23.81 18.74 16.44
CA THR A 45 24.85 17.72 16.60
C THR A 45 24.98 17.29 18.06
N ALA A 46 25.40 16.04 18.27
CA ALA A 46 25.64 15.51 19.61
C ALA A 46 26.76 16.25 20.36
N GLY A 47 27.69 16.87 19.62
CA GLY A 47 28.77 17.68 20.20
C GLY A 47 28.28 19.01 20.77
N GLU A 48 27.28 19.63 20.12
CA GLU A 48 26.66 20.88 20.57
C GLU A 48 25.60 20.66 21.66
N LEU A 49 25.06 19.43 21.76
CA LEU A 49 24.01 19.05 22.69
C LEU A 49 24.44 17.88 23.61
N PRO A 50 25.38 18.10 24.56
CA PRO A 50 25.87 17.05 25.44
C PRO A 50 24.75 16.43 26.31
N GLY A 51 23.71 17.19 26.65
CA GLY A 51 22.53 16.68 27.36
C GLY A 51 21.64 15.74 26.54
N ALA A 52 21.69 15.83 25.21
CA ALA A 52 20.94 14.94 24.31
C ALA A 52 21.70 13.65 23.98
N ALA A 53 23.03 13.63 24.12
CA ALA A 53 23.87 12.47 23.86
C ALA A 53 23.39 11.17 24.54
N PRO A 54 23.06 11.14 25.85
CA PRO A 54 22.57 9.91 26.49
C PRO A 54 21.20 9.47 25.95
N LEU A 55 20.32 10.42 25.58
CA LEU A 55 19.00 10.10 25.01
C LEU A 55 19.13 9.51 23.61
N VAL A 56 20.03 10.05 22.79
CA VAL A 56 20.33 9.51 21.44
C VAL A 56 20.97 8.13 21.54
N ALA A 57 21.87 7.92 22.49
CA ALA A 57 22.48 6.61 22.74
C ALA A 57 21.42 5.58 23.15
N GLU A 58 20.51 5.95 24.05
CA GLU A 58 19.41 5.08 24.47
C GLU A 58 18.43 4.78 23.33
N HIS A 59 18.06 5.78 22.53
CA HIS A 59 17.24 5.58 21.34
C HIS A 59 17.87 4.55 20.40
N ARG A 60 19.17 4.73 20.07
CA ARG A 60 19.89 3.81 19.19
C ARG A 60 19.99 2.40 19.77
N ARG A 61 20.15 2.27 21.09
CA ARG A 61 20.15 0.96 21.79
C ARG A 61 18.81 0.26 21.62
N LEU A 62 17.71 0.97 21.87
CA LEU A 62 16.35 0.44 21.73
C LEU A 62 16.03 0.09 20.27
N GLU A 63 16.40 0.95 19.34
CA GLU A 63 16.24 0.72 17.90
C GLU A 63 17.00 -0.53 17.44
N ALA A 64 18.25 -0.72 17.90
CA ALA A 64 19.05 -1.91 17.58
C ALA A 64 18.51 -3.19 18.21
N ALA A 65 17.74 -3.10 19.30
CA ALA A 65 17.07 -4.25 19.91
C ALA A 65 15.82 -4.70 19.13
N LEU A 66 15.30 -3.85 18.22
CA LEU A 66 14.19 -4.22 17.35
C LEU A 66 14.71 -5.07 16.19
N ALA A 67 14.25 -6.31 16.11
CA ALA A 67 14.48 -7.14 14.93
C ALA A 67 13.83 -6.46 13.71
N VAL A 68 14.59 -6.30 12.62
CA VAL A 68 14.04 -5.80 11.36
C VAL A 68 12.94 -6.77 10.91
N PRO A 69 11.67 -6.32 10.81
CA PRO A 69 10.60 -7.23 10.44
C PRO A 69 10.83 -7.74 9.02
N GLN A 70 10.71 -9.06 8.84
CA GLN A 70 10.69 -9.63 7.50
C GLN A 70 9.43 -9.14 6.78
N ARG A 71 9.62 -8.23 5.83
CA ARG A 71 8.53 -7.71 5.00
C ARG A 71 8.26 -8.70 3.89
N VAL A 72 7.00 -9.06 3.72
CA VAL A 72 6.53 -9.82 2.57
C VAL A 72 5.59 -8.94 1.75
N PRO A 73 5.63 -9.00 0.41
CA PRO A 73 4.62 -8.35 -0.40
C PRO A 73 3.23 -8.83 -0.01
N GLY A 74 2.35 -7.90 0.32
CA GLY A 74 0.94 -8.15 0.60
C GLY A 74 0.06 -7.40 -0.41
N LEU A 75 -1.17 -7.87 -0.58
CA LEU A 75 -2.17 -7.18 -1.39
C LEU A 75 -3.14 -6.45 -0.46
N LEU A 76 -3.13 -5.12 -0.51
CA LEU A 76 -4.09 -4.29 0.20
C LEU A 76 -5.42 -4.28 -0.58
N GLU A 77 -6.55 -4.43 0.10
CA GLU A 77 -7.84 -4.12 -0.51
C GLU A 77 -7.92 -2.62 -0.82
N THR A 78 -8.34 -2.30 -2.03
CA THR A 78 -8.46 -0.92 -2.49
C THR A 78 -9.83 -0.70 -3.12
N VAL A 79 -10.16 0.55 -3.41
CA VAL A 79 -11.41 0.90 -4.10
C VAL A 79 -11.44 0.22 -5.48
N GLY A 80 -12.48 -0.56 -5.72
CA GLY A 80 -12.66 -1.26 -6.98
C GLY A 80 -12.87 -0.29 -8.14
N ARG A 81 -12.30 -0.61 -9.30
CA ARG A 81 -12.48 0.16 -10.53
C ARG A 81 -12.77 -0.78 -11.68
N ASP A 82 -13.80 -0.45 -12.43
CA ASP A 82 -14.13 -1.14 -13.68
C ASP A 82 -13.04 -0.88 -14.72
N GLN A 83 -12.87 -1.83 -15.63
CA GLN A 83 -11.82 -1.79 -16.64
C GLN A 83 -12.44 -1.81 -18.04
N PRO A 84 -11.85 -1.11 -19.02
CA PRO A 84 -12.33 -1.18 -20.39
C PRO A 84 -12.06 -2.56 -20.98
N LEU A 85 -12.94 -3.00 -21.87
CA LEU A 85 -12.62 -4.11 -22.77
C LEU A 85 -11.50 -3.67 -23.72
N PHE A 86 -10.52 -4.53 -23.99
CA PHE A 86 -9.45 -4.23 -24.95
C PHE A 86 -9.64 -5.01 -26.25
N GLU A 87 -9.57 -4.32 -27.37
CA GLU A 87 -9.70 -4.95 -28.68
C GLU A 87 -8.57 -5.96 -28.91
N ARG A 88 -8.92 -7.26 -28.88
CA ARG A 88 -7.95 -8.37 -28.99
C ARG A 88 -6.82 -8.31 -27.94
N GLY A 89 -7.10 -7.72 -26.77
CA GLY A 89 -6.12 -7.58 -25.69
C GLY A 89 -5.08 -6.46 -25.88
N ASP A 90 -5.22 -5.60 -26.88
CA ASP A 90 -4.34 -4.44 -27.05
C ASP A 90 -4.68 -3.36 -26.02
N HIS A 91 -3.82 -3.21 -25.00
CA HIS A 91 -3.95 -2.19 -23.95
C HIS A 91 -4.00 -0.74 -24.47
N LYS A 92 -3.62 -0.49 -25.73
CA LYS A 92 -3.69 0.83 -26.38
C LYS A 92 -5.03 1.09 -27.07
N ARG A 93 -5.89 0.09 -27.18
CA ARG A 93 -7.21 0.17 -27.84
C ARG A 93 -8.34 -0.19 -26.85
N PRO A 94 -8.61 0.69 -25.86
CA PRO A 94 -9.74 0.51 -24.95
C PRO A 94 -11.07 0.72 -25.69
N LEU A 95 -12.02 -0.15 -25.39
CA LEU A 95 -13.43 -0.09 -25.79
C LEU A 95 -14.27 0.28 -24.54
N ASP A 96 -15.55 -0.08 -24.55
CA ASP A 96 -16.48 0.23 -23.47
C ASP A 96 -16.04 -0.36 -22.12
N LEU A 97 -16.38 0.38 -21.05
CA LEU A 97 -16.17 -0.04 -19.68
C LEU A 97 -16.95 -1.32 -19.39
N VAL A 98 -16.25 -2.32 -18.86
CA VAL A 98 -16.85 -3.57 -18.40
C VAL A 98 -16.95 -3.51 -16.88
N PRO A 99 -18.16 -3.57 -16.30
CA PRO A 99 -18.31 -3.61 -14.86
C PRO A 99 -17.65 -4.86 -14.30
N ARG A 100 -17.09 -4.76 -13.10
CA ARG A 100 -16.56 -5.95 -12.41
C ARG A 100 -17.69 -6.95 -12.18
N ARG A 101 -17.48 -8.19 -12.61
CA ARG A 101 -18.43 -9.30 -12.53
C ARG A 101 -17.69 -10.62 -12.69
N PHE A 102 -18.41 -11.73 -12.54
CA PHE A 102 -17.91 -13.05 -12.92
C PHE A 102 -17.80 -13.19 -14.45
N LEU A 103 -17.52 -14.39 -14.95
CA LEU A 103 -17.57 -14.65 -16.39
C LEU A 103 -18.98 -14.42 -16.91
N GLU A 104 -19.15 -13.43 -17.80
CA GLU A 104 -20.46 -13.02 -18.35
C GLU A 104 -21.25 -14.18 -18.97
N ALA A 105 -20.54 -15.15 -19.56
CA ALA A 105 -21.15 -16.36 -20.13
C ALA A 105 -21.80 -17.29 -19.09
N ILE A 106 -21.45 -17.13 -17.81
CA ILE A 106 -21.97 -17.91 -16.68
C ILE A 106 -22.92 -17.05 -15.86
N ASP A 107 -22.47 -15.87 -15.45
CA ASP A 107 -23.21 -14.93 -14.62
C ASP A 107 -22.79 -13.50 -14.97
N ALA A 108 -23.74 -12.72 -15.49
CA ALA A 108 -23.51 -11.36 -15.94
C ALA A 108 -23.71 -10.30 -14.85
N ALA A 109 -24.14 -10.71 -13.65
CA ALA A 109 -24.43 -9.79 -12.56
C ALA A 109 -23.16 -9.01 -12.13
N PRO A 110 -23.19 -7.66 -12.14
CA PRO A 110 -22.11 -6.85 -11.60
C PRO A 110 -21.90 -7.03 -10.10
N TYR A 111 -20.66 -6.88 -9.66
CA TYR A 111 -20.30 -6.81 -8.25
C TYR A 111 -20.65 -5.43 -7.69
N GLU A 112 -21.54 -5.38 -6.71
CA GLU A 112 -21.95 -4.14 -6.01
C GLU A 112 -21.00 -3.74 -4.86
N SER A 113 -19.74 -4.19 -4.94
CA SER A 113 -18.74 -4.03 -3.88
C SER A 113 -17.94 -2.74 -4.05
N PRO A 114 -17.76 -1.90 -2.99
CA PRO A 114 -16.94 -0.69 -3.07
C PRO A 114 -15.44 -0.99 -3.15
N VAL A 115 -15.03 -2.21 -2.75
CA VAL A 115 -13.65 -2.68 -2.81
C VAL A 115 -13.40 -3.46 -4.11
N SER A 116 -12.30 -4.19 -4.25
CA SER A 116 -11.85 -4.75 -5.53
C SER A 116 -12.81 -5.74 -6.23
N GLY A 117 -13.69 -6.42 -5.50
CA GLY A 117 -14.52 -7.51 -6.05
C GLY A 117 -13.88 -8.90 -5.92
N ARG A 118 -12.70 -9.01 -5.29
CA ARG A 118 -11.96 -10.28 -5.16
C ARG A 118 -12.67 -11.31 -4.30
N LEU A 119 -13.39 -10.88 -3.27
CA LEU A 119 -14.12 -11.78 -2.38
C LEU A 119 -15.32 -12.39 -3.12
N GLU A 120 -16.02 -11.56 -3.88
CA GLU A 120 -17.14 -11.94 -4.73
C GLU A 120 -16.68 -12.96 -5.78
N LEU A 121 -15.57 -12.69 -6.48
CA LEU A 121 -14.96 -13.64 -7.40
C LEU A 121 -14.58 -14.97 -6.71
N ALA A 122 -14.00 -14.92 -5.51
CA ALA A 122 -13.64 -16.13 -4.77
C ALA A 122 -14.88 -16.96 -4.42
N ASN A 123 -15.98 -16.31 -4.00
CA ASN A 123 -17.25 -16.96 -3.70
C ASN A 123 -17.87 -17.57 -4.97
N ASP A 124 -17.84 -16.88 -6.12
CA ASP A 124 -18.36 -17.40 -7.38
C ASP A 124 -17.56 -18.61 -7.89
N LEU A 125 -16.25 -18.63 -7.68
CA LEU A 125 -15.38 -19.76 -8.04
C LEU A 125 -15.71 -21.03 -7.24
N VAL A 126 -16.13 -20.90 -5.98
CA VAL A 126 -16.43 -22.05 -5.11
C VAL A 126 -17.93 -22.32 -4.95
N ARG A 127 -18.78 -21.60 -5.68
CA ARG A 127 -20.23 -21.73 -5.62
C ARG A 127 -20.66 -23.16 -6.00
N PRO A 128 -21.59 -23.81 -5.25
CA PRO A 128 -21.95 -25.21 -5.50
C PRO A 128 -22.54 -25.51 -6.89
N ASP A 129 -23.14 -24.51 -7.52
CA ASP A 129 -23.72 -24.55 -8.87
C ASP A 129 -22.71 -24.18 -9.97
N ASN A 130 -21.44 -23.89 -9.64
CA ASN A 130 -20.36 -23.72 -10.60
C ASN A 130 -19.70 -25.08 -10.91
N PRO A 131 -20.01 -25.72 -12.06
CA PRO A 131 -19.52 -27.06 -12.35
C PRO A 131 -18.04 -27.09 -12.77
N PHE A 132 -17.45 -25.95 -13.12
CA PHE A 132 -16.14 -25.89 -13.74
C PHE A 132 -15.02 -26.16 -12.74
N THR A 133 -15.09 -25.56 -11.55
CA THR A 133 -14.07 -25.72 -10.50
C THR A 133 -13.92 -27.18 -10.10
N ALA A 134 -15.03 -27.88 -9.86
CA ALA A 134 -15.01 -29.30 -9.52
C ALA A 134 -14.44 -30.15 -10.66
N ARG A 135 -14.85 -29.90 -11.91
CA ARG A 135 -14.36 -30.64 -13.09
C ARG A 135 -12.85 -30.46 -13.30
N VAL A 136 -12.35 -29.24 -13.16
CA VAL A 136 -10.91 -28.94 -13.28
C VAL A 136 -10.14 -29.64 -12.17
N LEU A 137 -10.64 -29.60 -10.93
CA LEU A 137 -9.98 -30.27 -9.80
C LEU A 137 -9.94 -31.78 -9.97
N VAL A 138 -11.06 -32.41 -10.37
CA VAL A 138 -11.13 -33.85 -10.65
C VAL A 138 -10.14 -34.23 -11.76
N ASN A 139 -10.06 -33.45 -12.83
CA ASN A 139 -9.10 -33.70 -13.91
C ASN A 139 -7.64 -33.62 -13.42
N ARG A 140 -7.32 -32.64 -12.56
CA ARG A 140 -5.99 -32.46 -11.96
C ARG A 140 -5.61 -33.64 -11.04
N VAL A 141 -6.54 -34.05 -10.17
CA VAL A 141 -6.33 -35.20 -9.27
C VAL A 141 -6.11 -36.47 -10.08
N TRP A 142 -6.95 -36.71 -11.09
CA TRP A 142 -6.81 -37.86 -11.98
C TRP A 142 -5.46 -37.87 -12.71
N HIS A 143 -5.06 -36.71 -13.26
CA HIS A 143 -3.76 -36.57 -13.93
C HIS A 143 -2.59 -36.89 -12.99
N HIS A 144 -2.62 -36.41 -11.74
CA HIS A 144 -1.59 -36.71 -10.74
C HIS A 144 -1.50 -38.20 -10.39
N LEU A 145 -2.62 -38.91 -10.38
CA LEU A 145 -2.68 -40.33 -10.01
C LEU A 145 -2.30 -41.26 -11.18
N PHE A 146 -2.71 -40.94 -12.40
CA PHE A 146 -2.61 -41.85 -13.55
C PHE A 146 -1.64 -41.36 -14.64
N GLY A 147 -0.99 -40.21 -14.45
CA GLY A 147 -0.04 -39.62 -15.41
C GLY A 147 -0.70 -38.95 -16.62
N GLN A 148 -2.01 -39.11 -16.83
CA GLN A 148 -2.77 -38.48 -17.90
C GLN A 148 -4.15 -38.06 -17.37
N GLY A 149 -4.55 -36.81 -17.62
CA GLY A 149 -5.89 -36.32 -17.27
C GLY A 149 -6.98 -36.97 -18.13
N LEU A 150 -8.22 -36.94 -17.63
CA LEU A 150 -9.42 -37.28 -18.43
C LEU A 150 -9.50 -36.38 -19.67
N VAL A 151 -9.16 -35.11 -19.48
CA VAL A 151 -8.79 -34.18 -20.55
C VAL A 151 -7.28 -34.01 -20.50
N ALA A 152 -6.63 -34.30 -21.62
CA ALA A 152 -5.16 -34.35 -21.73
C ALA A 152 -4.47 -33.00 -21.43
N THR A 153 -5.19 -31.89 -21.55
CA THR A 153 -4.67 -30.54 -21.34
C THR A 153 -5.28 -29.90 -20.09
N PRO A 154 -4.72 -30.13 -18.89
CA PRO A 154 -5.27 -29.61 -17.64
C PRO A 154 -5.18 -28.07 -17.49
N ASP A 155 -4.31 -27.40 -18.27
CA ASP A 155 -4.04 -25.95 -18.18
C ASP A 155 -4.26 -25.20 -19.50
N ASN A 156 -4.85 -25.82 -20.52
CA ASN A 156 -5.01 -25.20 -21.85
C ASN A 156 -6.48 -24.81 -22.09
N PHE A 157 -6.79 -23.51 -22.17
CA PHE A 157 -8.09 -23.02 -22.63
C PHE A 157 -8.13 -22.77 -24.15
N GLY A 158 -7.04 -23.04 -24.88
CA GLY A 158 -6.98 -23.01 -26.34
C GLY A 158 -5.62 -22.54 -26.88
N ARG A 159 -5.50 -22.44 -28.21
CA ARG A 159 -4.22 -22.09 -28.90
C ARG A 159 -3.66 -20.70 -28.52
N LEU A 160 -4.40 -19.88 -27.78
CA LEU A 160 -4.05 -18.52 -27.37
C LEU A 160 -4.10 -18.30 -25.84
N GLY A 161 -4.26 -19.37 -25.04
CA GLY A 161 -4.50 -19.28 -23.60
C GLY A 161 -5.78 -19.97 -23.24
#